data_AF-A0A352S5U7-F1
#
_entry.id   AF-A0A352S5U7-F1
#
_cell.length_a   1.000
_cell.length_b   1.000
_cell.length_c   1.000
_cell.angle_alpha   90.00
_cell.angle_beta   90.00
_cell.angle_gamma   90.00
#
_symmetry.space_group_name_H-M   'P 1'
#
loop_
_entity.id
_entity.type
_entity.pdbx_description
1 polymer ?
#
loop_
_entity_poly.entity_id
_entity_poly.type
_entity_poly.pdbx_seq_one_letter_code
_entity_poly.pdbx_strand_id
1 'polypeptide(L)' 'MTVLFAAAVSSAHAAEPQAEPIQPIAPAKVQHPERVALGEKLWFDPRLSRSGFISCNSCHNLSMGGSDNLKTSIGDKWKQ' A
#
# COMPACT_ATOMS: atom_id res chain seq x y z
N MET A 1 27.52 42.54 -45.83
CA MET A 1 27.88 41.14 -45.50
C MET A 1 27.35 40.84 -44.11
N THR A 2 26.23 40.14 -44.01
CA THR A 2 25.66 39.72 -42.72
C THR A 2 25.86 38.22 -42.60
N VAL A 3 26.72 37.80 -41.68
CA VAL A 3 27.08 36.40 -41.44
C VAL A 3 26.01 35.75 -40.56
N LEU A 4 25.27 34.79 -41.11
CA LEU A 4 24.32 33.96 -40.37
C LEU A 4 25.07 32.77 -39.74
N PHE A 5 25.22 32.77 -38.42
CA PHE A 5 25.68 31.61 -37.66
C PHE A 5 24.50 30.68 -37.38
N ALA A 6 24.52 29.46 -37.94
CA ALA A 6 23.58 28.41 -37.60
C ALA A 6 23.99 27.75 -36.27
N ALA A 7 23.22 27.97 -35.20
CA ALA A 7 23.39 27.31 -33.92
C ALA A 7 22.89 25.85 -34.00
N ALA A 8 23.77 24.88 -33.75
CA ALA A 8 23.38 23.48 -33.64
C ALA A 8 22.64 23.25 -32.31
N VAL A 9 21.39 22.80 -32.39
CA VAL A 9 20.55 22.49 -31.22
C VAL A 9 20.79 21.03 -30.83
N SER A 10 21.55 20.79 -29.76
CA SER A 10 21.70 19.46 -29.17
C SER A 10 20.39 19.03 -28.52
N SER A 11 19.77 17.97 -29.05
CA SER A 11 18.59 17.36 -28.44
C SER A 11 18.99 16.55 -27.21
N ALA A 12 18.54 16.97 -26.03
CA ALA A 12 18.64 16.16 -24.82
C ALA A 12 17.77 14.91 -24.98
N HIS A 13 18.39 13.74 -25.02
CA HIS A 13 17.67 12.48 -24.94
C HIS A 13 17.20 12.32 -23.48
N ALA A 14 15.88 12.35 -23.27
CA ALA A 14 15.30 11.89 -22.02
C ALA A 14 15.56 10.39 -21.91
N ALA A 15 16.22 9.96 -20.84
CA ALA A 15 16.45 8.55 -20.58
C ALA A 15 15.10 7.84 -20.39
N GLU A 16 14.80 6.85 -21.23
CA GLU A 16 13.68 5.95 -20.96
C GLU A 16 13.93 5.17 -19.67
N PRO A 17 12.93 4.98 -18.80
CA PRO A 17 13.10 4.18 -17.61
C PRO A 17 13.48 2.75 -18.02
N GLN A 18 14.72 2.36 -17.73
CA GLN A 18 15.15 0.97 -17.87
C GLN A 18 14.20 0.10 -17.05
N ALA A 19 13.81 -1.07 -17.58
CA ALA A 19 12.96 -2.01 -16.87
C ALA A 19 13.73 -2.63 -15.69
N GLU A 20 13.86 -1.86 -14.61
CA GLU A 20 14.47 -2.25 -13.34
C GLU A 20 13.69 -3.43 -12.73
N PRO A 21 14.35 -4.36 -12.02
CA PRO A 21 13.68 -5.53 -11.44
C PRO A 21 12.57 -5.20 -10.43
N ILE A 22 12.60 -4.00 -9.84
CA ILE A 22 11.60 -3.52 -8.90
C ILE A 22 10.96 -2.26 -9.49
N GLN A 23 9.63 -2.20 -9.40
CA GLN A 23 8.82 -1.09 -9.87
C GLN A 23 8.09 -0.43 -8.71
N PRO A 24 7.80 0.88 -8.77
CA PRO A 24 6.99 1.55 -7.76
C PRO A 24 5.59 0.95 -7.64
N ILE A 25 5.07 0.89 -6.42
CA ILE A 25 3.69 0.44 -6.16
C ILE A 25 2.72 1.56 -6.54
N ALA A 26 1.81 1.27 -7.48
CA ALA A 26 0.74 2.21 -7.84
C ALA A 26 -0.32 2.31 -6.73
N PRO A 27 -0.96 3.48 -6.54
CA PRO A 27 -2.06 3.62 -5.59
C PRO A 27 -3.24 2.69 -5.92
N ALA A 28 -3.94 2.24 -4.87
CA ALA A 28 -5.12 1.38 -5.04
C ALA A 28 -6.27 2.14 -5.74
N LYS A 29 -6.91 1.50 -6.71
CA LYS A 29 -8.11 2.02 -7.39
C LYS A 29 -9.38 1.49 -6.71
N VAL A 30 -10.10 2.34 -5.99
CA VAL A 30 -11.33 1.97 -5.29
C VAL A 30 -12.53 2.05 -6.23
N GLN A 31 -13.09 0.89 -6.58
CA GLN A 31 -14.26 0.79 -7.48
C GLN A 31 -15.61 0.84 -6.73
N HIS A 32 -15.62 0.40 -5.47
CA HIS A 32 -16.82 0.26 -4.63
C HIS A 32 -16.58 0.87 -3.24
N PRO A 33 -16.64 2.20 -3.10
CA PRO A 33 -16.32 2.88 -1.84
C PRO A 33 -17.20 2.44 -0.67
N GLU A 34 -18.47 2.09 -0.93
CA GLU A 34 -19.40 1.58 0.07
C GLU A 34 -18.98 0.23 0.64
N ARG A 35 -18.43 -0.66 -0.21
CA ARG A 35 -17.90 -1.95 0.22
C ARG A 35 -16.59 -1.79 0.99
N VAL A 36 -15.76 -0.83 0.61
CA VAL A 36 -14.52 -0.50 1.34
C VAL A 36 -14.86 0.02 2.74
N ALA A 37 -15.78 0.98 2.85
CA ALA A 37 -16.18 1.53 4.15
C ALA A 37 -16.85 0.47 5.05
N LEU A 38 -17.63 -0.45 4.47
CA LEU A 38 -18.14 -1.60 5.21
C LEU A 38 -17.01 -2.53 5.67
N GLY A 39 -16.08 -2.86 4.77
CA GLY A 39 -14.93 -3.71 5.06
C GLY A 39 -14.05 -3.15 6.16
N GLU A 40 -13.80 -1.84 6.17
CA GLU A 40 -13.08 -1.14 7.24
C GLU A 40 -13.78 -1.34 8.59
N LYS A 41 -15.10 -1.12 8.67
CA LYS A 41 -15.85 -1.35 9.92
C LYS A 41 -15.69 -2.79 10.40
N LEU A 42 -15.80 -3.76 9.51
CA LEU A 42 -15.68 -5.19 9.85
C LEU A 42 -14.24 -5.56 10.27
N TRP A 43 -13.23 -4.97 9.65
CA TRP A 43 -11.81 -5.18 10.00
C TRP A 43 -11.51 -4.85 11.47
N PHE A 44 -12.16 -3.80 11.98
CA PHE A 44 -12.02 -3.34 13.35
C PHE A 44 -13.11 -3.86 14.31
N ASP A 45 -14.05 -4.71 13.86
CA ASP A 45 -15.16 -5.18 14.70
C ASP A 45 -14.79 -6.47 15.45
N PRO A 46 -14.55 -6.42 16.78
CA PRO A 46 -14.18 -7.60 17.54
C PRO A 46 -15.36 -8.55 17.78
N ARG A 47 -16.61 -8.12 17.52
CA ARG A 47 -17.79 -8.97 17.67
C ARG A 47 -17.85 -10.09 16.65
N LEU A 48 -17.00 -10.03 15.61
CA LEU A 48 -16.82 -11.12 14.65
C LEU A 48 -16.09 -12.32 15.26
N SER A 49 -15.34 -12.15 16.36
CA SER A 49 -14.77 -13.28 17.09
C SER A 49 -15.76 -13.84 18.10
N ARG A 50 -15.59 -15.14 18.41
CA ARG A 50 -16.34 -15.80 19.50
C ARG A 50 -16.14 -15.11 20.86
N SER A 51 -14.94 -14.56 21.10
CA SER A 51 -14.62 -13.87 22.36
C SER A 51 -15.22 -12.47 22.45
N GLY A 52 -15.64 -11.87 21.33
CA GLY A 52 -16.03 -10.46 21.28
C GLY A 52 -14.88 -9.48 21.51
N PHE A 53 -13.63 -9.96 21.55
CA PHE A 53 -12.44 -9.16 21.91
C PHE A 53 -11.39 -9.09 20.80
N ILE A 54 -11.49 -9.92 19.76
CA ILE A 54 -10.46 -10.06 18.71
C ILE A 54 -11.06 -9.63 17.37
N SER A 55 -10.39 -8.73 16.67
CA SER A 55 -10.71 -8.31 15.30
C SER A 55 -9.57 -8.67 14.36
N CYS A 56 -9.70 -8.40 13.06
CA CYS A 56 -8.58 -8.52 12.11
C CYS A 56 -7.41 -7.62 12.55
N ASN A 57 -7.71 -6.41 13.01
CA ASN A 57 -6.70 -5.45 13.46
C ASN A 57 -5.94 -5.89 14.73
N SER A 58 -6.46 -6.86 15.49
CA SER A 58 -5.77 -7.37 16.69
C SER A 58 -4.46 -8.10 16.32
N CYS A 59 -4.42 -8.80 15.17
CA CYS A 59 -3.24 -9.51 14.69
C CYS A 59 -2.58 -8.81 13.48
N HIS A 60 -3.34 -8.04 12.71
CA HIS A 60 -2.86 -7.24 11.59
C HIS A 60 -3.00 -5.75 11.88
N ASN A 61 -2.26 -5.28 12.89
CA ASN A 61 -2.40 -3.91 13.39
C ASN A 61 -1.88 -2.90 12.36
N LEU A 62 -2.79 -2.14 11.74
CA LEU A 62 -2.44 -1.16 10.71
C LEU A 62 -1.60 0.01 11.24
N SER A 63 -1.68 0.31 12.54
CA SER A 63 -0.81 1.30 13.19
C SER A 63 0.62 0.79 13.40
N MET A 64 0.87 -0.50 13.21
CA MET A 64 2.18 -1.16 13.37
C MET A 64 2.69 -1.79 12.06
N GLY A 65 2.16 -1.37 10.91
CA GLY A 65 2.58 -1.90 9.60
C GLY A 65 1.83 -3.16 9.16
N GLY A 66 0.69 -3.48 9.77
CA GLY A 66 -0.19 -4.58 9.36
C GLY A 66 0.14 -5.94 9.98
N SER A 67 0.91 -5.94 11.07
CA SER A 67 1.28 -7.13 11.86
C SER A 67 1.22 -6.81 13.35
N ASP A 68 1.03 -7.82 14.19
CA ASP A 68 1.13 -7.74 15.65
C ASP A 68 2.59 -7.79 16.14
N ASN A 69 3.54 -8.05 15.24
CA ASN A 69 4.97 -8.13 15.51
C ASN A 69 5.36 -9.17 16.58
N LEU A 70 4.56 -10.24 16.71
CA LEU A 70 4.87 -11.40 17.55
C LEU A 70 5.47 -12.54 16.71
N LYS A 71 6.05 -13.56 17.37
CA LYS A 71 6.51 -14.79 16.68
C LYS A 71 5.34 -15.56 16.05
N THR A 72 4.24 -15.65 16.81
CA THR A 72 2.94 -16.17 16.37
C THR A 72 1.85 -15.34 17.06
N SER A 73 0.74 -15.14 16.37
CA SER A 73 -0.38 -14.36 16.88
C SER A 73 -1.06 -15.03 18.07
N ILE A 74 -1.63 -14.21 18.95
CA ILE A 74 -2.41 -14.67 20.10
C ILE A 74 -3.90 -14.66 19.73
N GLY A 75 -4.52 -15.82 19.72
CA GLY A 75 -5.95 -16.02 19.45
C GLY A 75 -6.83 -16.11 20.69
N ASP A 76 -8.03 -16.64 20.50
CA ASP A 76 -9.04 -16.81 21.55
C ASP A 76 -8.48 -17.60 22.76
N LYS A 77 -8.86 -17.19 23.97
CA LYS A 77 -8.36 -17.74 25.24
C LYS A 77 -6.83 -17.71 25.37
N TRP A 78 -6.17 -16.69 24.81
CA TRP A 78 -4.72 -16.52 24.85
C TRP A 78 -3.94 -17.69 24.25
N LYS A 79 -4.50 -18.36 23.24
CA LYS A 79 -3.83 -19.45 22.53
C LYS A 79 -2.89 -18.90 21.47
N GLN A 80 -1.64 -19.36 21.49
CA GLN A 80 -0.65 -19.13 20.43
C GLN A 80 -0.44 -20.37 19.57
#